data_AF-A0A679IDT7-F1
#
_entry.id   AF-A0A679IDT7-F1
#
_cell.length_a   1.000
_cell.length_b   1.000
_cell.length_c   1.000
_cell.angle_alpha   90.00
_cell.angle_beta   90.00
_cell.angle_gamma   90.00
#
_symmetry.space_group_name_H-M   'P 1'
#
loop_
_entity.id
_entity.type
_entity.pdbx_description
1 polymer ?
#
loop_
_entity_poly.entity_id
_entity_poly.type
_entity_poly.pdbx_seq_one_letter_code
_entity_poly.pdbx_strand_id
1 'polypeptide(L)'
;MNNLKERVLVFSDAIIAIILTIMVLEIPIKYAVTGDIIWQTLFSAVGIYFISFCFVANLWFQTAYAFNRIEQVKNKSLVIYLLLLFFLSLVPAATRILIEDTTQQTVLIYGILTLVVTVLMRRLITALTKQSITELDLQKRRVDELNRQDILSFIARIVILIIGLFQVHAALIIYLVLPILAFLQNMIDREEGRFIDTLDKTEQVDYFADRNQIWGNSMKRYSHLLRDSLKDSSEKDSQQWQTIMKEWQDKVDQEIAIRQKAITTASSDEQEQLQQEINRLQMQKSRIQERENHLQQRPFTGNHPKYQTNHKKTLSKK
;
A
#
# COMPACT_ATOMS: atom_id res chain seq x y z
N MET A 1 -1.28 27.53 -15.90
CA MET A 1 -1.78 26.36 -15.16
C MET A 1 -2.86 25.70 -16.00
N ASN A 2 -2.68 24.43 -16.39
CA ASN A 2 -3.57 23.77 -17.35
C ASN A 2 -4.92 23.39 -16.71
N ASN A 3 -5.90 24.26 -16.91
CA ASN A 3 -7.30 24.14 -16.47
C ASN A 3 -7.94 22.77 -16.76
N LEU A 4 -7.52 22.07 -17.83
CA LEU A 4 -8.13 20.80 -18.24
C LEU A 4 -7.80 19.63 -17.29
N LYS A 5 -6.57 19.51 -16.80
CA LYS A 5 -6.16 18.44 -15.88
C LYS A 5 -6.99 18.50 -14.61
N GLU A 6 -7.04 19.69 -14.02
CA GLU A 6 -7.75 19.94 -12.76
C GLU A 6 -9.24 19.68 -12.90
N ARG A 7 -9.86 20.14 -14.00
CA ARG A 7 -11.27 19.85 -14.28
C ARG A 7 -11.56 18.35 -14.43
N VAL A 8 -10.69 17.61 -15.12
CA VAL A 8 -10.85 16.15 -15.26
C VAL A 8 -10.73 15.46 -13.91
N LEU A 9 -9.75 15.84 -13.09
CA LEU A 9 -9.57 15.27 -11.74
C LEU A 9 -10.79 15.52 -10.86
N VAL A 10 -11.24 16.77 -10.78
CA VAL A 10 -12.41 17.15 -9.97
C VAL A 10 -13.67 16.43 -10.46
N PHE A 11 -13.87 16.33 -11.78
CA PHE A 11 -15.00 15.60 -12.35
C PHE A 11 -14.98 14.12 -11.99
N SER A 12 -13.82 13.48 -12.07
CA SER A 12 -13.69 12.06 -11.79
C SER A 12 -13.74 11.73 -10.30
N ASP A 13 -13.24 12.62 -9.43
CA ASP A 13 -13.43 12.51 -7.98
C ASP A 13 -14.92 12.57 -7.61
N ALA A 14 -15.69 13.46 -8.26
CA ALA A 14 -17.13 13.52 -8.08
C ALA A 14 -17.84 12.23 -8.50
N ILE A 15 -17.45 11.63 -9.64
CA ILE A 15 -17.99 10.34 -10.09
C ILE A 15 -17.69 9.25 -9.07
N ILE A 16 -16.45 9.16 -8.59
CA ILE A 16 -16.05 8.12 -7.65
C ILE A 16 -16.78 8.28 -6.31
N ALA A 17 -16.95 9.52 -5.82
CA ALA A 17 -17.75 9.80 -4.63
C ALA A 17 -19.20 9.30 -4.79
N ILE A 18 -19.84 9.56 -5.94
CA ILE A 18 -21.17 9.06 -6.24
C ILE A 18 -21.20 7.53 -6.23
N ILE A 19 -20.21 6.87 -6.87
CA ILE A 19 -20.11 5.40 -6.87
C ILE A 19 -20.05 4.87 -5.43
N LEU A 20 -19.18 5.42 -4.58
CA LEU A 20 -19.07 5.02 -3.17
C LEU A 20 -20.39 5.20 -2.40
N THR A 21 -21.16 6.25 -2.68
CA THR A 21 -22.47 6.45 -2.03
C THR A 21 -23.52 5.46 -2.53
N ILE A 22 -23.60 5.20 -3.84
CA ILE A 22 -24.53 4.23 -4.42
C ILE A 22 -24.27 2.84 -3.87
N MET A 23 -22.99 2.47 -3.70
CA MET A 23 -22.63 1.17 -3.13
C MET A 23 -23.27 0.89 -1.76
N VAL A 24 -23.39 1.90 -0.89
CA VAL A 24 -24.07 1.77 0.41
C VAL A 24 -25.58 1.58 0.22
N LEU A 25 -26.17 2.33 -0.72
CA LEU A 25 -27.61 2.31 -0.97
C LEU A 25 -28.08 0.98 -1.59
N GLU A 26 -27.18 0.28 -2.27
CA GLU A 26 -27.45 -1.01 -2.93
C GLU A 26 -27.32 -2.22 -1.98
N ILE A 27 -27.08 -2.01 -0.67
CA ILE A 27 -27.06 -3.12 0.30
C ILE A 27 -28.50 -3.61 0.53
N PRO A 28 -28.85 -4.84 0.12
CA PRO A 28 -30.20 -5.35 0.31
C PRO A 28 -30.45 -5.68 1.78
N ILE A 29 -31.49 -5.10 2.37
CA ILE A 29 -31.96 -5.45 3.71
C ILE A 29 -33.05 -6.52 3.58
N LYS A 30 -32.74 -7.76 3.99
CA LYS A 30 -33.72 -8.86 4.02
C LYS A 30 -34.38 -8.93 5.41
N TYR A 31 -35.71 -8.84 5.44
CA TYR A 31 -36.53 -9.03 6.63
C TYR A 31 -37.07 -10.46 6.67
N ALA A 32 -37.17 -11.05 7.87
CA ALA A 32 -37.89 -12.30 8.09
C ALA A 32 -39.39 -12.09 7.88
N VAL A 33 -40.14 -13.19 7.69
CA VAL A 33 -41.60 -13.16 7.51
C VAL A 33 -42.31 -12.54 8.73
N THR A 34 -41.70 -12.63 9.92
CA THR A 34 -42.15 -11.97 11.17
C THR A 34 -41.79 -10.48 11.28
N GLY A 35 -41.02 -9.92 10.34
CA GLY A 35 -40.51 -8.55 10.40
C GLY A 35 -39.14 -8.40 11.09
N ASP A 36 -38.61 -9.48 11.68
CA ASP A 36 -37.30 -9.48 12.33
C ASP A 36 -36.15 -9.41 11.32
N ILE A 37 -35.05 -8.76 11.68
CA ILE A 37 -33.86 -8.68 10.82
C ILE A 37 -33.07 -9.98 10.92
N ILE A 38 -32.70 -10.55 9.77
CA ILE A 38 -31.82 -11.72 9.71
C ILE A 38 -30.37 -11.24 9.81
N TRP A 39 -29.84 -11.16 11.05
CA TRP A 39 -28.51 -10.63 11.34
C TRP A 39 -27.39 -11.28 10.52
N GLN A 40 -27.41 -12.60 10.33
CA GLN A 40 -26.38 -13.32 9.56
C GLN A 40 -26.28 -12.83 8.11
N THR A 41 -27.41 -12.63 7.45
CA THR A 41 -27.46 -12.13 6.07
C THR A 41 -27.01 -10.68 5.99
N LEU A 42 -27.37 -9.85 6.98
CA LEU A 42 -26.93 -8.47 7.06
C LEU A 42 -25.41 -8.37 7.24
N PHE A 43 -24.82 -9.14 8.16
CA PHE A 43 -23.37 -9.14 8.36
C PHE A 43 -22.61 -9.59 7.11
N SER A 44 -23.11 -10.61 6.41
CA SER A 44 -22.53 -11.05 5.12
C SER A 44 -22.62 -9.93 4.06
N ALA A 45 -23.78 -9.30 3.92
CA ALA A 45 -24.00 -8.21 2.97
C ALA A 45 -23.09 -7.00 3.25
N VAL A 46 -22.98 -6.59 4.52
CA VAL A 46 -22.10 -5.49 4.95
C VAL A 46 -20.62 -5.86 4.72
N GLY A 47 -20.23 -7.11 4.96
CA GLY A 47 -18.89 -7.61 4.66
C GLY A 47 -18.56 -7.51 3.17
N ILE A 48 -19.46 -8.00 2.30
CA ILE A 48 -19.30 -7.95 0.84
C ILE A 48 -19.18 -6.49 0.36
N TYR A 49 -20.08 -5.63 0.85
CA TYR A 49 -20.05 -4.19 0.59
C TYR A 49 -18.72 -3.55 1.01
N PHE A 50 -18.25 -3.81 2.23
CA PHE A 50 -17.05 -3.16 2.77
C PHE A 50 -15.80 -3.47 1.93
N ILE A 51 -15.68 -4.68 1.39
CA ILE A 51 -14.58 -5.05 0.50
C ILE A 51 -14.68 -4.29 -0.81
N SER A 52 -15.86 -4.27 -1.42
CA SER A 52 -16.05 -3.58 -2.69
C SER A 52 -15.80 -2.07 -2.50
N PHE A 53 -16.17 -1.51 -1.34
CA PHE A 53 -15.82 -0.15 -0.93
C PHE A 53 -14.30 0.02 -0.84
N CYS A 54 -13.58 -0.86 -0.14
CA CYS A 54 -12.11 -0.85 -0.08
C CYS A 54 -11.48 -0.96 -1.47
N PHE A 55 -12.04 -1.77 -2.36
CA PHE A 55 -11.57 -1.92 -3.74
C PHE A 55 -11.69 -0.60 -4.52
N VAL A 56 -12.87 0.05 -4.48
CA VAL A 56 -13.09 1.34 -5.17
C VAL A 56 -12.24 2.44 -4.53
N ALA A 57 -12.15 2.50 -3.20
CA ALA A 57 -11.32 3.46 -2.47
C ALA A 57 -9.82 3.29 -2.77
N ASN A 58 -9.34 2.05 -2.89
CA ASN A 58 -7.96 1.77 -3.28
C ASN A 58 -7.68 2.26 -4.71
N LEU A 59 -8.60 2.04 -5.63
CA LEU A 59 -8.48 2.52 -7.00
C LEU A 59 -8.45 4.06 -7.04
N TRP A 60 -9.33 4.72 -6.31
CA TRP A 60 -9.31 6.17 -6.17
C TRP A 60 -7.96 6.67 -5.66
N PHE A 61 -7.45 6.06 -4.58
CA PHE A 61 -6.18 6.44 -3.98
C PHE A 61 -5.02 6.32 -4.97
N GLN A 62 -4.92 5.19 -5.68
CA GLN A 62 -3.87 4.96 -6.66
C GLN A 62 -3.98 5.90 -7.87
N THR A 63 -5.19 6.17 -8.36
CA THR A 63 -5.41 7.11 -9.48
C THR A 63 -5.07 8.54 -9.07
N ALA A 64 -5.61 9.03 -7.96
CA ALA A 64 -5.31 10.36 -7.43
C ALA A 64 -3.80 10.55 -7.22
N TYR A 65 -3.12 9.53 -6.71
CA TYR A 65 -1.67 9.54 -6.56
C TYR A 65 -0.92 9.63 -7.91
N ALA A 66 -1.31 8.81 -8.89
CA ALA A 66 -0.68 8.81 -10.21
C ALA A 66 -0.89 10.14 -10.95
N PHE A 67 -2.07 10.74 -10.85
CA PHE A 67 -2.37 12.04 -11.44
C PHE A 67 -1.64 13.21 -10.76
N ASN A 68 -1.29 13.10 -9.47
CA ASN A 68 -0.51 14.13 -8.79
C ASN A 68 0.94 14.24 -9.32
N ARG A 69 1.47 13.17 -9.93
CA ARG A 69 2.86 13.10 -10.44
C ARG A 69 3.06 13.59 -11.88
N ILE A 70 1.99 13.92 -12.60
CA ILE A 70 2.07 14.38 -14.00
C ILE A 70 1.66 15.85 -14.14
N GLU A 71 2.33 16.63 -14.99
CA GLU A 71 1.98 18.06 -15.17
C GLU A 71 0.77 18.28 -16.10
N GLN A 72 0.58 17.41 -17.09
CA GLN A 72 -0.48 17.54 -18.10
C GLN A 72 -1.13 16.19 -18.38
N VAL A 73 -2.40 16.15 -18.76
CA VAL A 73 -3.10 14.91 -19.14
C VAL A 73 -3.08 14.76 -20.65
N LYS A 74 -2.52 13.64 -21.15
CA LYS A 74 -2.58 13.30 -22.59
C LYS A 74 -3.96 12.74 -22.94
N ASN A 75 -4.46 13.06 -24.14
CA ASN A 75 -5.76 12.58 -24.63
C ASN A 75 -5.91 11.05 -24.59
N LYS A 76 -4.84 10.29 -24.90
CA LYS A 76 -4.86 8.83 -24.85
C LYS A 76 -5.06 8.28 -23.42
N SER A 77 -4.41 8.89 -22.42
CA SER A 77 -4.58 8.50 -21.01
C SER A 77 -5.97 8.87 -20.49
N LEU A 78 -6.54 9.97 -20.97
CA LEU A 78 -7.90 10.40 -20.64
C LEU A 78 -8.94 9.36 -21.11
N VAL A 79 -8.82 8.84 -22.34
CA VAL A 79 -9.76 7.82 -22.85
C VAL A 79 -9.71 6.54 -22.01
N ILE A 80 -8.51 6.07 -21.65
CA ILE A 80 -8.35 4.90 -20.78
C ILE A 80 -8.98 5.17 -19.41
N TYR A 81 -8.82 6.38 -18.89
CA TYR A 81 -9.39 6.77 -17.60
C TYR A 81 -10.92 6.85 -17.63
N LEU A 82 -11.52 7.40 -18.70
CA LEU A 82 -12.98 7.39 -18.85
C LEU A 82 -13.54 5.97 -18.97
N LEU A 83 -12.87 5.08 -19.70
CA LEU A 83 -13.23 3.66 -19.74
C LEU A 83 -13.13 3.02 -18.35
N LEU A 84 -12.09 3.33 -17.59
CA LEU A 84 -11.95 2.87 -16.22
C LEU A 84 -13.14 3.29 -15.36
N LEU A 85 -13.53 4.57 -15.41
CA LEU A 85 -14.68 5.10 -14.67
C LEU A 85 -15.99 4.45 -15.11
N PHE A 86 -16.16 4.18 -16.40
CA PHE A 86 -17.33 3.46 -16.91
C PHE A 86 -17.46 2.08 -16.27
N PHE A 87 -16.42 1.24 -16.32
CA PHE A 87 -16.47 -0.08 -15.68
C PHE A 87 -16.57 0.02 -14.16
N LEU A 88 -15.94 1.03 -13.54
CA LEU A 88 -16.06 1.26 -12.11
C LEU A 88 -17.51 1.58 -11.70
N SER A 89 -18.26 2.28 -12.55
CA SER A 89 -19.66 2.61 -12.29
C SER A 89 -20.59 1.38 -12.30
N LEU A 90 -20.14 0.26 -12.85
CA LEU A 90 -20.87 -1.02 -12.83
C LEU A 90 -20.62 -1.84 -11.55
N VAL A 91 -19.60 -1.48 -10.76
CA VAL A 91 -19.24 -2.22 -9.53
C VAL A 91 -20.38 -2.26 -8.51
N PRO A 92 -21.12 -1.17 -8.22
CA PRO A 92 -22.24 -1.21 -7.27
C PRO A 92 -23.30 -2.26 -7.65
N ALA A 93 -23.67 -2.31 -8.93
CA ALA A 93 -24.66 -3.28 -9.43
C ALA A 93 -24.13 -4.73 -9.33
N ALA A 94 -22.86 -4.96 -9.68
CA ALA A 94 -22.26 -6.28 -9.55
C ALA A 94 -22.12 -6.72 -8.08
N THR A 95 -21.79 -5.81 -7.18
CA THR A 95 -21.74 -6.06 -5.73
C THR A 95 -23.12 -6.43 -5.21
N ARG A 96 -24.17 -5.71 -5.61
CA ARG A 96 -25.56 -6.04 -5.24
C ARG A 96 -25.94 -7.45 -5.65
N ILE A 97 -25.72 -7.80 -6.92
CA ILE A 97 -26.05 -9.13 -7.46
C ILE A 97 -25.32 -10.23 -6.68
N LEU A 98 -24.04 -10.01 -6.33
CA LEU A 98 -23.24 -10.93 -5.53
C LEU A 98 -23.79 -11.11 -4.10
N ILE A 99 -24.31 -10.04 -3.49
CA ILE A 99 -24.94 -10.09 -2.16
C ILE A 99 -26.29 -10.81 -2.20
N GLU A 100 -27.11 -10.54 -3.22
CA GLU A 100 -28.46 -11.10 -3.34
C GLU A 100 -28.42 -12.61 -3.55
N ASP A 101 -27.56 -13.06 -4.46
CA ASP A 101 -27.36 -14.46 -4.82
C ASP A 101 -25.87 -14.79 -5.00
N THR A 102 -25.29 -15.50 -4.03
CA THR A 102 -23.89 -15.90 -4.06
C THR A 102 -23.74 -17.24 -4.79
N THR A 103 -23.78 -17.19 -6.13
CA THR A 103 -23.58 -18.34 -7.01
C THR A 103 -22.28 -18.24 -7.81
N GLN A 104 -21.90 -19.33 -8.48
CA GLN A 104 -20.72 -19.35 -9.37
C GLN A 104 -20.81 -18.27 -10.45
N GLN A 105 -22.01 -18.02 -10.99
CA GLN A 105 -22.23 -17.03 -12.05
C GLN A 105 -22.04 -15.61 -11.55
N THR A 106 -22.56 -15.26 -10.37
CA THR A 106 -22.44 -13.90 -9.82
C THR A 106 -21.00 -13.60 -9.38
N VAL A 107 -20.30 -14.59 -8.82
CA VAL A 107 -18.86 -14.50 -8.54
C VAL A 107 -18.05 -14.31 -9.83
N LEU A 108 -18.39 -15.01 -10.91
CA LEU A 108 -17.72 -14.87 -12.21
C LEU A 108 -17.96 -13.46 -12.78
N ILE A 109 -19.19 -12.96 -12.77
CA ILE A 109 -19.52 -11.60 -13.25
C ILE A 109 -18.73 -10.54 -12.48
N TYR A 110 -18.76 -10.62 -11.15
CA TYR A 110 -18.02 -9.70 -10.28
C TYR A 110 -16.50 -9.81 -10.51
N GLY A 111 -16.00 -11.04 -10.64
CA GLY A 111 -14.59 -11.33 -10.85
C GLY A 111 -14.08 -10.82 -12.21
N ILE A 112 -14.84 -11.01 -13.29
CA ILE A 112 -14.49 -10.48 -14.61
C ILE A 112 -14.52 -8.94 -14.59
N LEU A 113 -15.54 -8.34 -14.01
CA LEU A 113 -15.66 -6.88 -13.93
C LEU A 113 -14.45 -6.27 -13.21
N THR A 114 -14.14 -6.76 -12.01
CA THR A 114 -13.00 -6.28 -11.21
C THR A 114 -11.65 -6.57 -11.88
N LEU A 115 -11.54 -7.66 -12.66
CA LEU A 115 -10.36 -7.95 -13.50
C LEU A 115 -10.22 -6.91 -14.62
N VAL A 116 -11.28 -6.58 -15.34
CA VAL A 116 -11.27 -5.54 -16.39
C VAL A 116 -10.86 -4.19 -15.80
N VAL A 117 -11.45 -3.80 -14.66
CA VAL A 117 -11.09 -2.59 -13.93
C VAL A 117 -9.59 -2.59 -13.56
N THR A 118 -9.08 -3.71 -13.05
CA THR A 118 -7.67 -3.86 -12.69
C THR A 118 -6.74 -3.71 -13.90
N VAL A 119 -7.10 -4.29 -15.05
CA VAL A 119 -6.31 -4.19 -16.30
C VAL A 119 -6.28 -2.74 -16.80
N LEU A 120 -7.43 -2.07 -16.84
CA LEU A 120 -7.52 -0.67 -17.25
C LEU A 120 -6.72 0.23 -16.30
N MET A 121 -6.79 -0.03 -14.99
CA MET A 121 -6.03 0.69 -13.99
C MET A 121 -4.52 0.55 -14.21
N ARG A 122 -4.04 -0.69 -14.43
CA ARG A 122 -2.63 -0.96 -14.74
C ARG A 122 -2.16 -0.24 -16.00
N ARG A 123 -2.98 -0.27 -17.07
CA ARG A 123 -2.69 0.46 -18.31
C ARG A 123 -2.58 1.96 -18.07
N LEU A 124 -3.47 2.53 -17.26
CA LEU A 124 -3.45 3.93 -16.89
C LEU A 124 -2.19 4.30 -16.09
N ILE A 125 -1.90 3.57 -14.99
CA ILE A 125 -0.72 3.83 -14.16
C ILE A 125 0.56 3.74 -15.00
N THR A 126 0.68 2.71 -15.85
CA THR A 126 1.86 2.56 -16.72
C THR A 126 2.00 3.74 -17.68
N ALA A 127 0.89 4.23 -18.26
CA ALA A 127 0.90 5.38 -19.15
C ALA A 127 1.28 6.67 -18.42
N LEU A 128 0.79 6.85 -17.19
CA LEU A 128 1.09 8.02 -16.35
C LEU A 128 2.55 8.00 -15.86
N THR A 129 3.07 6.86 -15.41
CA THR A 129 4.48 6.71 -15.00
C THR A 129 5.45 6.98 -16.15
N LYS A 130 5.13 6.49 -17.36
CA LYS A 130 5.89 6.82 -18.58
C LYS A 130 5.83 8.30 -18.94
N GLN A 131 4.87 9.04 -18.43
CA GLN A 131 4.73 10.46 -18.67
C GLN A 131 5.41 11.31 -17.58
N SER A 132 5.43 10.85 -16.32
CA SER A 132 6.01 11.59 -15.21
C SER A 132 7.54 11.53 -15.15
N ILE A 133 8.15 10.45 -15.66
CA ILE A 133 9.60 10.24 -15.58
C ILE A 133 10.24 10.48 -16.95
N THR A 134 11.08 11.50 -17.04
CA THR A 134 11.83 11.87 -18.24
C THR A 134 13.08 11.01 -18.44
N GLU A 135 13.74 10.59 -17.36
CA GLU A 135 14.90 9.70 -17.43
C GLU A 135 14.49 8.25 -17.76
N LEU A 136 14.95 7.74 -18.90
CA LEU A 136 14.56 6.44 -19.44
C LEU A 136 14.93 5.26 -18.53
N ASP A 137 16.07 5.32 -17.83
CA ASP A 137 16.52 4.22 -16.97
C ASP A 137 15.73 4.11 -15.67
N LEU A 138 15.43 5.25 -15.03
CA LEU A 138 14.52 5.28 -13.87
C LEU A 138 13.09 4.93 -14.27
N GLN A 139 12.65 5.36 -15.45
CA GLN A 139 11.35 5.02 -16.00
C GLN A 139 11.20 3.51 -16.22
N LYS A 140 12.17 2.88 -16.89
CA LYS A 140 12.16 1.43 -17.12
C LYS A 140 12.17 0.65 -15.82
N ARG A 141 13.10 0.98 -14.90
CA ARG A 141 13.17 0.34 -13.58
C ARG A 141 11.86 0.42 -12.82
N ARG A 142 11.24 1.61 -12.76
CA ARG A 142 9.97 1.80 -12.04
C ARG A 142 8.81 1.05 -12.69
N VAL A 143 8.75 1.03 -14.03
CA VAL A 143 7.72 0.26 -14.76
C VAL A 143 7.92 -1.24 -14.57
N ASP A 144 9.15 -1.73 -14.52
CA ASP A 144 9.45 -3.15 -14.32
C ASP A 144 9.13 -3.60 -12.88
N GLU A 145 9.41 -2.78 -11.87
CA GLU A 145 8.98 -3.02 -10.49
C GLU A 145 7.46 -3.10 -10.38
N LEU A 146 6.76 -2.10 -10.93
CA LEU A 146 5.29 -2.08 -10.96
C LEU A 146 4.75 -3.31 -11.69
N ASN A 147 5.34 -3.67 -12.83
CA ASN A 147 4.95 -4.85 -13.59
C ASN A 147 5.14 -6.14 -12.81
N ARG A 148 6.25 -6.33 -12.09
CA ARG A 148 6.50 -7.57 -11.33
C ARG A 148 5.48 -7.75 -10.21
N GLN A 149 5.17 -6.67 -9.48
CA GLN A 149 4.17 -6.69 -8.42
C GLN A 149 2.75 -6.87 -8.98
N ASP A 150 2.39 -6.12 -10.02
CA ASP A 150 1.08 -6.19 -10.67
C ASP A 150 0.84 -7.55 -11.34
N ILE A 151 1.87 -8.18 -11.94
CA ILE A 151 1.75 -9.51 -12.54
C ILE A 151 1.41 -10.54 -11.47
N LEU A 152 2.07 -10.51 -10.31
CA LEU A 152 1.80 -11.44 -9.23
C LEU A 152 0.37 -11.27 -8.71
N SER A 153 -0.07 -10.03 -8.46
CA SER A 153 -1.46 -9.76 -8.06
C SER A 153 -2.49 -10.10 -9.15
N PHE A 154 -2.14 -9.95 -10.43
CA PHE A 154 -3.01 -10.30 -11.56
C PHE A 154 -3.17 -11.81 -11.70
N ILE A 155 -2.08 -12.57 -11.62
CA ILE A 155 -2.11 -14.04 -11.62
C ILE A 155 -2.91 -14.54 -10.42
N ALA A 156 -2.67 -13.98 -9.23
CA ALA A 156 -3.44 -14.34 -8.03
C ALA A 156 -4.96 -14.14 -8.23
N ARG A 157 -5.38 -13.01 -8.82
CA ARG A 157 -6.80 -12.75 -9.15
C ARG A 157 -7.38 -13.77 -10.13
N ILE A 158 -6.62 -14.18 -11.15
CA ILE A 158 -7.05 -15.21 -12.10
C ILE A 158 -7.20 -16.57 -11.40
N VAL A 159 -6.22 -16.95 -10.59
CA VAL A 159 -6.25 -18.22 -9.83
C VAL A 159 -7.47 -18.26 -8.91
N ILE A 160 -7.76 -17.17 -8.21
CA ILE A 160 -8.94 -17.07 -7.33
C ILE A 160 -10.24 -17.15 -8.13
N LEU A 161 -10.30 -16.51 -9.29
CA LEU A 161 -11.46 -16.59 -10.17
C LEU A 161 -11.71 -18.04 -10.61
N ILE A 162 -10.66 -18.79 -10.93
CA ILE A 162 -10.75 -20.22 -11.27
C ILE A 162 -11.21 -21.04 -10.06
N ILE A 163 -10.64 -20.80 -8.87
CA ILE A 163 -11.06 -21.46 -7.62
C ILE A 163 -12.55 -21.19 -7.33
N GLY A 164 -13.03 -19.98 -7.62
CA GLY A 164 -14.43 -19.59 -7.44
C GLY A 164 -15.43 -20.35 -8.31
N LEU A 165 -14.97 -20.96 -9.41
CA LEU A 165 -15.80 -21.86 -10.21
C LEU A 165 -16.08 -23.18 -9.50
N PHE A 166 -15.19 -23.63 -8.61
CA PHE A 166 -15.33 -24.89 -7.88
C PHE A 166 -15.86 -24.68 -6.47
N GLN A 167 -15.41 -23.63 -5.78
CA GLN A 167 -15.71 -23.37 -4.38
C GLN A 167 -16.04 -21.88 -4.14
N VAL A 168 -17.31 -21.53 -4.33
CA VAL A 168 -17.84 -20.15 -4.26
C VAL A 168 -17.51 -19.47 -2.92
N HIS A 169 -17.79 -20.12 -1.79
CA HIS A 169 -17.61 -19.53 -0.45
C HIS A 169 -16.14 -19.26 -0.13
N ALA A 170 -15.23 -20.20 -0.44
CA ALA A 170 -13.80 -20.03 -0.19
C ALA A 170 -13.20 -18.94 -1.09
N ALA A 171 -13.58 -18.93 -2.38
CA ALA A 171 -13.14 -17.90 -3.30
C ALA A 171 -13.63 -16.51 -2.88
N LEU A 172 -14.86 -16.39 -2.39
CA LEU A 172 -15.41 -15.13 -1.88
C LEU A 172 -14.61 -14.62 -0.68
N ILE A 173 -14.24 -15.48 0.28
CA ILE A 173 -13.38 -15.09 1.41
C ILE A 173 -12.01 -14.60 0.93
N ILE A 174 -11.41 -15.25 -0.08
CA ILE A 174 -10.11 -14.82 -0.60
C ILE A 174 -10.26 -13.51 -1.40
N TYR A 175 -11.34 -13.37 -2.17
CA TYR A 175 -11.72 -12.11 -2.84
C TYR A 175 -11.96 -10.99 -1.84
N LEU A 176 -12.40 -11.33 -0.62
CA LEU A 176 -12.67 -10.42 0.48
C LEU A 176 -11.39 -9.91 1.14
N VAL A 177 -10.42 -10.80 1.37
CA VAL A 177 -9.19 -10.45 2.10
C VAL A 177 -8.19 -9.68 1.22
N LEU A 178 -8.08 -10.00 -0.08
CA LEU A 178 -7.06 -9.39 -0.94
C LEU A 178 -7.15 -7.87 -1.11
N PRO A 179 -8.33 -7.27 -1.39
CA PRO A 179 -8.44 -5.82 -1.54
C PRO A 179 -8.10 -5.07 -0.26
N ILE A 180 -8.41 -5.65 0.90
CA ILE A 180 -8.08 -5.09 2.22
C ILE A 180 -6.56 -5.10 2.42
N LEU A 181 -5.91 -6.25 2.21
CA LEU A 181 -4.46 -6.35 2.31
C LEU A 181 -3.75 -5.42 1.32
N ALA A 182 -4.23 -5.35 0.08
CA ALA A 182 -3.70 -4.46 -0.94
C ALA A 182 -3.91 -2.99 -0.58
N PHE A 183 -5.06 -2.62 0.00
CA PHE A 183 -5.32 -1.26 0.48
C PHE A 183 -4.38 -0.88 1.62
N LEU A 184 -4.22 -1.74 2.62
CA LEU A 184 -3.30 -1.54 3.74
C LEU A 184 -1.85 -1.44 3.25
N GLN A 185 -1.43 -2.34 2.36
CA GLN A 185 -0.10 -2.30 1.76
C GLN A 185 0.11 -0.99 0.98
N ASN A 186 -0.85 -0.57 0.16
CA ASN A 186 -0.75 0.68 -0.59
C ASN A 186 -0.70 1.93 0.29
N MET A 187 -1.39 1.92 1.43
CA MET A 187 -1.26 2.99 2.43
C MET A 187 0.16 3.04 2.99
N ILE A 188 0.73 1.88 3.35
CA ILE A 188 2.07 1.77 3.95
C ILE A 188 3.17 2.10 2.93
N ASP A 189 3.09 1.54 1.71
CA ASP A 189 4.06 1.76 0.62
C ASP A 189 4.16 3.24 0.22
N ARG A 190 3.16 4.07 0.55
CA ARG A 190 3.17 5.51 0.28
C ARG A 190 3.91 6.33 1.32
N GLU A 191 3.92 5.90 2.58
CA GLU A 191 4.83 6.47 3.59
C GLU A 191 6.27 6.14 3.22
N GLU A 192 6.49 4.93 2.74
CA GLU A 192 7.76 4.42 2.23
C GLU A 192 8.25 5.23 1.02
N GLY A 193 7.41 5.50 0.02
CA GLY A 193 7.79 6.30 -1.16
C GLY A 193 8.16 7.75 -0.83
N ARG A 194 7.42 8.41 0.07
CA ARG A 194 7.77 9.76 0.56
C ARG A 194 9.10 9.76 1.30
N PHE A 195 9.42 8.65 1.96
CA PHE A 195 10.69 8.48 2.66
C PHE A 195 11.86 8.26 1.69
N ILE A 196 11.70 7.42 0.66
CA ILE A 196 12.73 7.20 -0.36
C ILE A 196 13.11 8.52 -1.05
N ASP A 197 12.13 9.38 -1.31
CA ASP A 197 12.37 10.72 -1.89
C ASP A 197 13.21 11.64 -0.96
N THR A 198 13.35 11.30 0.33
CA THR A 198 14.23 12.01 1.29
C THR A 198 15.63 11.41 1.45
N LEU A 199 15.87 10.21 0.90
CA LEU A 199 17.15 9.51 0.96
C LEU A 199 18.12 10.03 -0.12
N ASP A 200 19.43 10.02 0.17
CA ASP A 200 20.45 10.31 -0.84
C ASP A 200 20.47 9.24 -1.94
N LYS A 201 20.99 9.55 -3.14
CA LYS A 201 21.01 8.64 -4.30
C LYS A 201 21.70 7.29 -3.97
N THR A 202 22.72 7.30 -3.12
CA THR A 202 23.40 6.07 -2.66
C THR A 202 22.50 5.23 -1.75
N GLU A 203 21.81 5.88 -0.81
CA GLU A 203 20.85 5.24 0.12
C GLU A 203 19.59 4.72 -0.59
N GLN A 204 19.14 5.38 -1.67
CA GLN A 204 18.05 4.89 -2.51
C GLN A 204 18.44 3.58 -3.22
N VAL A 205 19.65 3.48 -3.76
CA VAL A 205 20.14 2.26 -4.41
C VAL A 205 20.22 1.10 -3.41
N ASP A 206 20.71 1.36 -2.20
CA ASP A 206 20.74 0.37 -1.12
C ASP A 206 19.33 -0.02 -0.64
N TYR A 207 18.38 0.93 -0.65
CA TYR A 207 16.98 0.66 -0.35
C TYR A 207 16.34 -0.32 -1.34
N PHE A 208 16.54 -0.07 -2.64
CA PHE A 208 15.96 -0.90 -3.71
C PHE A 208 16.68 -2.26 -3.88
N ALA A 209 17.96 -2.37 -3.51
CA ALA A 209 18.69 -3.63 -3.51
C ALA A 209 18.13 -4.65 -2.49
N ASP A 210 17.57 -4.16 -1.38
CA ASP A 210 17.12 -4.96 -0.23
C ASP A 210 15.64 -5.37 -0.31
N ARG A 211 14.87 -4.78 -1.24
CA ARG A 211 13.41 -4.96 -1.38
C ARG A 211 12.97 -6.42 -1.66
N ASN A 212 13.89 -7.26 -2.15
CA ASN A 212 13.63 -8.69 -2.40
C ASN A 212 13.98 -9.61 -1.22
N GLN A 213 14.58 -9.10 -0.12
CA GLN A 213 14.83 -9.90 1.08
C GLN A 213 13.60 -9.85 2.00
N ILE A 214 13.08 -11.03 2.35
CA ILE A 214 11.81 -11.27 3.07
C ILE A 214 11.72 -10.47 4.40
N TRP A 215 12.85 -10.02 4.96
CA TRP A 215 12.95 -9.31 6.24
C TRP A 215 13.54 -7.89 6.18
N GLY A 216 13.99 -7.38 5.02
CA GLY A 216 14.72 -6.10 4.89
C GLY A 216 13.92 -4.85 5.27
N ASN A 217 12.59 -4.88 5.15
CA ASN A 217 11.73 -3.75 5.50
C ASN A 217 11.31 -3.72 6.98
N SER A 218 11.49 -4.80 7.75
CA SER A 218 11.13 -4.82 9.17
C SER A 218 12.10 -3.95 9.97
N MET A 219 13.41 -4.11 9.79
CA MET A 219 14.46 -3.39 10.50
C MET A 219 14.42 -1.88 10.26
N LYS A 220 14.10 -1.46 9.02
CA LYS A 220 13.90 -0.05 8.66
C LYS A 220 12.58 0.52 9.19
N ARG A 221 11.49 -0.26 9.21
CA ARG A 221 10.24 0.16 9.89
C ARG A 221 10.45 0.39 11.39
N TYR A 222 11.23 -0.48 12.05
CA TYR A 222 11.63 -0.26 13.44
C TYR A 222 12.48 1.00 13.59
N SER A 223 13.45 1.26 12.71
CA SER A 223 14.26 2.48 12.75
C SER A 223 13.45 3.77 12.51
N HIS A 224 12.31 3.65 11.82
CA HIS A 224 11.34 4.73 11.63
C HIS A 224 10.43 4.96 12.84
N LEU A 225 9.87 3.90 13.43
CA LEU A 225 9.16 3.99 14.71
C LEU A 225 10.08 4.55 15.81
N LEU A 226 11.37 4.19 15.76
CA LEU A 226 12.47 4.80 16.52
C LEU A 226 12.61 6.29 16.24
N ARG A 227 12.73 6.70 14.98
CA ARG A 227 12.92 8.11 14.64
C ARG A 227 11.73 9.00 15.02
N ASP A 228 10.51 8.50 14.89
CA ASP A 228 9.30 9.27 15.19
C ASP A 228 8.98 9.33 16.69
N SER A 229 9.22 8.25 17.45
CA SER A 229 9.16 8.29 18.93
C SER A 229 10.30 9.11 19.55
N LEU A 230 11.48 9.16 18.92
CA LEU A 230 12.60 10.01 19.35
C LEU A 230 12.40 11.50 19.07
N LYS A 231 11.32 11.87 18.36
CA LYS A 231 10.96 13.25 18.06
C LYS A 231 10.20 13.92 19.21
N ASP A 232 9.61 13.12 20.10
CA ASP A 232 8.92 13.59 21.30
C ASP A 232 9.72 13.19 22.55
N SER A 233 10.38 14.16 23.18
CA SER A 233 11.31 13.89 24.30
C SER A 233 10.64 13.27 25.53
N SER A 234 9.31 13.32 25.63
CA SER A 234 8.55 12.70 26.74
C SER A 234 8.29 11.20 26.57
N GLU A 235 8.38 10.65 25.35
CA GLU A 235 8.14 9.20 25.10
C GLU A 235 9.38 8.34 25.39
N LYS A 236 10.57 8.95 25.40
CA LYS A 236 11.88 8.29 25.55
C LYS A 236 12.11 7.68 26.95
N ASP A 237 11.52 8.26 27.99
CA ASP A 237 11.60 7.77 29.37
C ASP A 237 10.51 6.72 29.70
N SER A 238 9.68 6.34 28.72
CA SER A 238 8.68 5.31 28.93
C SER A 238 9.33 3.92 29.07
N GLN A 239 8.86 3.15 30.04
CA GLN A 239 9.29 1.77 30.27
C GLN A 239 9.05 0.87 29.03
N GLN A 240 8.06 1.23 28.20
CA GLN A 240 7.75 0.56 26.94
C GLN A 240 8.86 0.77 25.91
N TRP A 241 9.45 1.96 25.88
CA TRP A 241 10.51 2.30 24.94
C TRP A 241 11.80 1.50 25.16
N GLN A 242 12.23 1.42 26.43
CA GLN A 242 13.38 0.60 26.81
C GLN A 242 13.15 -0.89 26.50
N THR A 243 11.91 -1.36 26.63
CA THR A 243 11.52 -2.74 26.32
C THR A 243 11.65 -3.03 24.82
N ILE A 244 11.09 -2.16 23.97
CA ILE A 244 11.15 -2.30 22.50
C ILE A 244 12.60 -2.27 22.01
N MET A 245 13.42 -1.37 22.55
CA MET A 245 14.82 -1.25 22.14
C MET A 245 15.64 -2.48 22.53
N LYS A 246 15.37 -3.04 23.71
CA LYS A 246 15.99 -4.28 24.18
C LYS A 246 15.58 -5.48 23.31
N GLU A 247 14.28 -5.65 23.04
CA GLU A 247 13.78 -6.71 22.16
C GLU A 247 14.36 -6.63 20.73
N TRP A 248 14.53 -5.41 20.22
CA TRP A 248 15.16 -5.15 18.93
C TRP A 248 16.62 -5.59 18.93
N GLN A 249 17.39 -5.18 19.94
CA GLN A 249 18.82 -5.49 20.05
C GLN A 249 19.04 -7.00 20.19
N ASP A 250 18.23 -7.67 21.02
CA ASP A 250 18.28 -9.11 21.21
C ASP A 250 18.02 -9.86 19.89
N LYS A 251 17.06 -9.39 19.07
CA LYS A 251 16.78 -9.98 17.76
C LYS A 251 17.91 -9.78 16.75
N VAL A 252 18.52 -8.58 16.69
CA VAL A 252 19.68 -8.34 15.81
C VAL A 252 20.84 -9.27 16.20
N ASP A 253 21.07 -9.45 17.50
CA ASP A 253 22.15 -10.31 17.99
C ASP A 253 21.89 -11.80 17.70
N GLN A 254 20.64 -12.26 17.79
CA GLN A 254 20.24 -13.59 17.34
C GLN A 254 20.48 -13.80 15.84
N GLU A 255 20.12 -12.82 15.02
CA GLU A 255 20.19 -12.87 13.57
C GLU A 255 21.63 -12.86 13.05
N ILE A 256 22.52 -12.13 13.73
CA ILE A 256 23.98 -12.18 13.54
C ILE A 256 24.51 -13.57 13.95
N ALA A 257 24.09 -14.11 15.09
CA ALA A 257 24.55 -15.41 15.56
C ALA A 257 24.13 -16.56 14.62
N ILE A 258 22.92 -16.50 14.06
CA ILE A 258 22.44 -17.48 13.06
C ILE A 258 23.31 -17.44 11.80
N ARG A 259 23.60 -16.25 11.26
CA ARG A 259 24.45 -16.11 10.07
C ARG A 259 25.90 -16.50 10.34
N GLN A 260 26.43 -16.17 11.52
CA GLN A 260 27.78 -16.58 11.91
C GLN A 260 27.90 -18.11 11.99
N LYS A 261 26.85 -18.78 12.45
CA LYS A 261 26.77 -20.24 12.44
C LYS A 261 26.65 -20.79 11.01
N ALA A 262 25.85 -20.16 10.16
CA ALA A 262 25.70 -20.56 8.76
C ALA A 262 27.01 -20.46 7.96
N ILE A 263 27.86 -19.46 8.23
CA ILE A 263 29.19 -19.31 7.61
C ILE A 263 30.07 -20.55 7.81
N THR A 264 30.00 -21.18 8.98
CA THR A 264 30.84 -22.36 9.30
C THR A 264 30.51 -23.59 8.48
N THR A 265 29.32 -23.63 7.86
CA THR A 265 28.80 -24.75 7.06
C THR A 265 28.63 -24.42 5.57
N ALA A 266 28.86 -23.17 5.17
CA ALA A 266 28.59 -22.66 3.84
C ALA A 266 29.78 -22.81 2.88
N SER A 267 29.50 -22.81 1.58
CA SER A 267 30.53 -22.82 0.52
C SER A 267 31.25 -21.46 0.42
N SER A 268 32.44 -21.42 -0.18
CA SER A 268 33.28 -20.20 -0.35
C SER A 268 32.49 -18.96 -0.79
N ASP A 269 31.63 -19.11 -1.79
CA ASP A 269 30.87 -18.00 -2.37
C ASP A 269 29.71 -17.56 -1.45
N GLU A 270 29.12 -18.49 -0.70
CA GLU A 270 28.08 -18.21 0.29
C GLU A 270 28.66 -17.59 1.57
N GLN A 271 29.90 -17.95 1.94
CA GLN A 271 30.61 -17.36 3.08
C GLN A 271 30.86 -15.87 2.87
N GLU A 272 31.24 -15.46 1.66
CA GLU A 272 31.46 -14.04 1.36
C GLU A 272 30.16 -13.23 1.44
N GLN A 273 29.05 -13.78 0.93
CA GLN A 273 27.73 -13.15 1.01
C GLN A 273 27.24 -13.02 2.46
N LEU A 274 27.33 -14.12 3.23
CA LEU A 274 26.96 -14.12 4.64
C LEU A 274 27.82 -13.15 5.47
N GLN A 275 29.12 -13.04 5.16
CA GLN A 275 30.02 -12.11 5.84
C GLN A 275 29.66 -10.65 5.53
N GLN A 276 29.29 -10.34 4.29
CA GLN A 276 28.80 -9.01 3.92
C GLN A 276 27.50 -8.66 4.65
N GLU A 277 26.58 -9.61 4.79
CA GLU A 277 25.32 -9.43 5.55
C GLU A 277 25.57 -9.20 7.05
N ILE A 278 26.47 -9.96 7.67
CA ILE A 278 26.84 -9.78 9.08
C ILE A 278 27.45 -8.40 9.30
N ASN A 279 28.38 -7.97 8.44
CA ASN A 279 29.00 -6.65 8.53
C ASN A 279 27.97 -5.52 8.40
N ARG A 280 26.94 -5.70 7.56
CA ARG A 280 25.81 -4.75 7.43
C ARG A 280 24.99 -4.67 8.73
N LEU A 281 24.62 -5.80 9.32
CA LEU A 281 23.86 -5.85 10.57
C LEU A 281 24.64 -5.20 11.73
N GLN A 282 25.95 -5.44 11.80
CA GLN A 282 26.82 -4.80 12.79
C GLN A 282 26.92 -3.28 12.61
N MET A 283 27.04 -2.80 11.37
CA MET A 283 27.08 -1.37 11.07
C MET A 283 25.76 -0.66 11.40
N GLN A 284 24.62 -1.33 11.18
CA GLN A 284 23.32 -0.78 11.56
C GLN A 284 23.18 -0.67 13.09
N LYS A 285 23.63 -1.69 13.82
CA LYS A 285 23.65 -1.69 15.28
C LYS A 285 24.48 -0.52 15.83
N SER A 286 25.69 -0.32 15.32
CA SER A 286 26.59 0.74 15.80
C SER A 286 26.03 2.15 15.55
N ARG A 287 25.46 2.41 14.37
CA ARG A 287 24.85 3.71 14.04
C ARG A 287 23.69 4.08 14.97
N ILE A 288 22.90 3.10 15.39
CA ILE A 288 21.76 3.34 16.29
C ILE A 288 22.25 3.62 17.71
N GLN A 289 23.25 2.88 18.20
CA GLN A 289 23.90 3.14 19.49
C GLN A 289 24.60 4.51 19.52
N GLU A 290 25.30 4.88 18.45
CA GLU A 290 25.96 6.19 18.33
C GLU A 290 24.93 7.33 18.34
N ARG A 291 23.80 7.14 17.66
CA ARG A 291 22.70 8.12 17.65
C ARG A 291 22.01 8.22 19.00
N GLU A 292 21.85 7.12 19.72
CA GLU A 292 21.35 7.10 21.10
C GLU A 292 22.26 7.91 22.04
N ASN A 293 23.57 7.69 21.95
CA ASN A 293 24.59 8.43 22.71
C ASN A 293 24.60 9.93 22.36
N HIS A 294 24.49 10.28 21.08
CA HIS A 294 24.40 11.67 20.64
C HIS A 294 23.15 12.39 21.19
N LEU A 295 22.02 11.69 21.27
CA LEU A 295 20.77 12.23 21.81
C LEU A 295 20.78 12.36 23.34
N GLN A 296 21.64 11.61 24.05
CA GLN A 296 21.89 11.81 25.49
C GLN A 296 22.73 13.07 25.74
N GLN A 297 23.64 13.41 24.83
CA GLN A 297 24.55 14.55 24.96
C GLN A 297 23.96 15.88 24.46
N ARG A 298 23.03 15.85 23.50
CA ARG A 298 22.33 17.03 22.98
C ARG A 298 20.86 16.70 22.68
N PRO A 299 19.92 16.95 23.63
CA PRO A 299 18.50 16.84 23.34
C PRO A 299 18.11 17.84 22.24
N PHE A 300 17.21 17.44 21.34
CA PHE A 300 16.70 18.30 20.27
C PHE A 300 15.97 19.51 20.88
N THR A 301 16.63 20.66 20.97
CA THR A 301 15.92 21.93 21.16
C THR A 301 15.20 22.23 19.85
N GLY A 302 13.86 22.22 19.86
CA GLY A 302 12.98 22.30 18.67
C GLY A 302 13.03 23.58 17.81
N ASN A 303 14.13 24.31 17.79
CA ASN A 303 14.30 25.58 17.06
C ASN A 303 15.12 25.46 15.76
N HIS A 304 14.98 24.37 15.01
CA HIS A 304 15.62 24.25 13.69
C HIS A 304 14.68 24.74 12.55
N PRO A 305 15.05 25.79 11.78
CA PRO A 305 14.14 26.43 10.82
C PRO A 305 13.73 25.59 9.60
N LYS A 306 14.31 24.41 9.39
CA LYS A 306 13.96 23.51 8.27
C LYS A 306 12.63 22.74 8.46
N TYR A 307 12.00 22.84 9.63
CA TYR A 307 10.75 22.12 9.95
C TYR A 307 9.54 23.04 10.15
N GLN A 308 9.65 24.34 9.84
CA GLN A 308 8.48 25.22 9.78
C GLN A 308 7.86 25.22 8.37
N THR A 309 7.06 24.20 8.07
CA THR A 309 6.14 24.23 6.93
C THR A 309 4.73 23.82 7.35
N ASN A 310 3.90 24.86 7.51
CA ASN A 310 2.45 24.91 7.28
C ASN A 310 1.51 23.94 8.01
N HIS A 311 1.53 23.93 9.35
CA HIS A 311 0.38 23.46 10.15
C HIS A 311 -0.43 24.56 10.86
N LYS A 312 -0.19 25.84 10.55
CA LYS A 312 -1.00 26.97 11.05
C LYS A 312 -1.65 27.75 9.89
N LYS A 313 -2.72 27.23 9.30
CA LYS A 313 -3.66 28.08 8.52
C LYS A 313 -5.09 27.57 8.32
N THR A 314 -5.60 26.68 9.18
CA THR A 314 -7.01 26.22 9.09
C THR A 314 -7.75 26.17 10.42
N LEU A 315 -7.43 27.08 11.35
CA LEU A 315 -8.29 27.37 12.51
C LEU A 315 -8.24 28.88 12.84
N SER A 316 -8.81 29.70 11.97
CA SER A 316 -9.38 31.03 12.32
C SER A 316 -10.04 31.65 11.07
N LYS A 317 -11.29 32.10 11.25
CA LYS A 317 -12.22 32.73 10.29
C LYS A 317 -12.95 31.70 9.41
N LYS A 318 -14.25 31.45 9.56
CA LYS A 318 -15.37 32.26 10.04
C LYS A 318 -16.41 31.36 10.69
#